data_AF-A0A7S1AX74-F1
#
_entry.id   AF-A0A7S1AX74-F1
#
_cell.length_a   1.000
_cell.length_b   1.000
_cell.length_c   1.000
_cell.angle_alpha   90.00
_cell.angle_beta   90.00
_cell.angle_gamma   90.00
#
_symmetry.space_group_name_H-M   'P 1'
#
loop_
_entity.id
_entity.type
_entity.pdbx_description
1 polymer ?
#
loop_
_entity_poly.entity_id
_entity_poly.type
_entity_poly.pdbx_seq_one_letter_code
_entity_poly.pdbx_strand_id
1 'polypeptide(L)'
;IGIAKTESSAWVLQVSLTFGFAIATLAYAFSTYSNQINCAVTFGLVLVGNISVWQGLLNFVAQMLGTVLGAVILTLMYPEEKDCTQGLGSNGVGEGWSYGNAFVGEFMMTFLLVFTVLQTAVNSDFAAPSMACFAIGLAVFLGHSLLIPIDGCSINPTRSFG
;
A
#
# COMPACT_ATOMS: atom_id res chain seq x y z
N ILE A 1 10.20 -15.43 -6.38
CA ILE A 1 8.97 -15.67 -5.60
C ILE A 1 7.92 -16.03 -6.62
N GLY A 2 7.68 -17.32 -6.80
CA GLY A 2 6.94 -17.86 -7.94
C GLY A 2 5.43 -17.78 -7.77
N ILE A 3 4.69 -17.35 -8.79
CA ILE A 3 3.67 -18.22 -9.39
C ILE A 3 2.58 -18.71 -8.38
N ALA A 4 1.54 -17.93 -8.05
CA ALA A 4 0.33 -18.54 -7.46
C ALA A 4 -0.99 -17.87 -7.91
N LYS A 5 -1.75 -18.61 -8.72
CA LYS A 5 -3.21 -18.54 -8.84
C LYS A 5 -3.78 -19.84 -8.25
N THR A 6 -3.72 -19.96 -6.94
CA THR A 6 -4.64 -20.80 -6.16
C THR A 6 -5.05 -19.92 -4.99
N GLU A 7 -6.31 -19.48 -4.95
CA GLU A 7 -6.85 -18.71 -3.82
C GLU A 7 -6.99 -19.60 -2.58
N SER A 8 -5.88 -20.16 -2.12
CA SER A 8 -5.78 -20.79 -0.81
C SER A 8 -5.52 -19.69 0.21
N SER A 9 -6.09 -19.83 1.41
CA SER A 9 -5.90 -18.88 2.50
C SER A 9 -4.42 -18.63 2.83
N ALA A 10 -3.53 -19.60 2.54
CA ALA A 10 -2.10 -19.48 2.73
C ALA A 10 -1.44 -18.45 1.80
N TRP A 11 -1.89 -18.36 0.53
CA TRP A 11 -1.36 -17.38 -0.41
C TRP A 11 -1.75 -15.95 -0.02
N VAL A 12 -3.03 -15.73 0.29
CA VAL A 12 -3.53 -14.41 0.75
C VAL A 12 -2.73 -13.95 1.97
N LEU A 13 -2.51 -14.85 2.93
CA LEU A 13 -1.72 -14.56 4.14
C LEU A 13 -0.26 -14.19 3.80
N GLN A 14 0.39 -14.95 2.92
CA GLN A 14 1.78 -14.69 2.53
C GLN A 14 1.91 -13.32 1.84
N VAL A 15 1.05 -13.00 0.88
CA VAL A 15 1.08 -11.71 0.18
C VAL A 15 0.80 -10.58 1.18
N SER A 16 -0.21 -10.73 2.04
CA SER A 16 -0.56 -9.74 3.06
C SER A 16 0.59 -9.46 4.02
N LEU A 17 1.25 -10.51 4.52
CA LEU A 17 2.43 -10.36 5.39
C LEU A 17 3.58 -9.68 4.65
N THR A 18 3.78 -10.02 3.37
CA THR A 18 4.83 -9.42 2.55
C THR A 18 4.62 -7.91 2.41
N PHE A 19 3.42 -7.47 2.02
CA PHE A 19 3.11 -6.04 1.90
C PHE A 19 3.16 -5.32 3.24
N GLY A 20 2.57 -5.90 4.29
CA GLY A 20 2.57 -5.30 5.63
C GLY A 20 3.98 -5.10 6.20
N PHE A 21 4.83 -6.12 6.12
CA PHE A 21 6.21 -6.00 6.58
C PHE A 21 7.08 -5.14 5.68
N ALA A 22 6.89 -5.16 4.35
CA ALA A 22 7.61 -4.26 3.46
C ALA A 22 7.33 -2.79 3.82
N ILE A 23 6.07 -2.43 4.05
CA ILE A 23 5.72 -1.07 4.46
C ILE A 23 6.25 -0.74 5.86
N ALA A 24 6.16 -1.65 6.83
CA ALA A 24 6.75 -1.43 8.14
C ALA A 24 8.26 -1.18 8.05
N THR A 25 8.98 -2.01 7.30
CA THR A 25 10.43 -1.89 7.09
C THR A 25 10.79 -0.58 6.42
N LEU A 26 10.11 -0.19 5.34
CA LEU A 26 10.36 1.07 4.65
C LEU A 26 10.03 2.28 5.53
N ALA A 27 8.92 2.23 6.26
CA ALA A 27 8.54 3.29 7.20
C ALA A 27 9.60 3.47 8.31
N TYR A 28 10.14 2.38 8.85
CA TYR A 28 11.27 2.45 9.80
C TYR A 28 12.53 3.00 9.15
N ALA A 29 12.90 2.51 7.96
CA ALA A 29 14.12 2.89 7.26
C ALA A 29 14.15 4.38 6.86
N PHE A 30 13.00 4.91 6.45
CA PHE A 30 12.86 6.31 6.03
C PHE A 30 12.25 7.22 7.10
N SER A 31 12.15 6.77 8.35
CA SER A 31 11.50 7.52 9.45
C SER A 31 12.13 8.88 9.75
N THR A 32 13.41 9.08 9.41
CA THR A 32 14.12 10.36 9.55
C THR A 32 13.95 11.30 8.36
N TYR A 33 13.38 10.82 7.25
CA TYR A 33 13.16 11.54 6.00
C TYR A 33 11.66 11.61 5.66
N SER A 34 11.32 12.04 4.45
CA SER A 34 9.95 11.91 3.92
C SER A 34 9.61 10.42 3.78
N ASN A 35 8.76 9.92 4.67
CA ASN A 35 8.39 8.51 4.80
C ASN A 35 7.12 8.15 4.02
N GLN A 36 6.68 9.02 3.11
CA GLN A 36 5.43 8.86 2.38
C GLN A 36 5.68 8.09 1.08
N ILE A 37 5.06 6.92 0.99
CA ILE A 37 5.13 5.98 -0.15
C ILE A 37 3.75 5.75 -0.77
N ASN A 38 2.79 6.63 -0.44
CA ASN A 38 1.39 6.51 -0.81
C ASN A 38 0.74 7.89 -1.00
N CYS A 39 0.21 8.13 -2.20
CA CYS A 39 -0.44 9.39 -2.54
C CYS A 39 -1.69 9.69 -1.69
N ALA A 40 -2.46 8.67 -1.28
CA ALA A 40 -3.61 8.85 -0.39
C ALA A 40 -3.19 9.28 1.02
N VAL A 41 -2.11 8.69 1.54
CA VAL A 41 -1.52 9.12 2.84
C VAL A 41 -0.98 10.54 2.74
N THR A 42 -0.24 10.85 1.66
CA THR A 42 0.28 12.20 1.40
C THR A 42 -0.85 13.23 1.37
N PHE A 43 -1.94 12.92 0.67
CA PHE A 43 -3.12 13.78 0.64
C PHE A 43 -3.75 13.96 2.03
N GLY A 44 -3.89 12.89 2.81
CA GLY A 44 -4.37 12.96 4.20
C GLY A 44 -3.52 13.89 5.07
N LEU A 45 -2.19 13.83 4.93
CA LEU A 45 -1.26 14.69 5.66
C LEU A 45 -1.36 16.17 5.24
N VAL A 46 -1.61 16.44 3.95
CA VAL A 46 -1.89 17.81 3.46
C VAL A 46 -3.19 18.35 4.06
N LEU A 47 -4.25 17.53 4.07
CA LEU A 47 -5.57 17.94 4.57
C LEU A 47 -5.56 18.32 6.06
N VAL A 48 -4.81 17.60 6.88
CA VAL A 48 -4.66 17.92 8.31
C VAL A 48 -3.61 19.00 8.58
N GLY A 49 -2.95 19.53 7.54
CA GLY A 49 -1.92 20.56 7.66
C GLY A 49 -0.59 20.07 8.24
N ASN A 50 -0.34 18.76 8.26
CA ASN A 50 0.93 18.20 8.75
C ASN A 50 2.08 18.43 7.75
N ILE A 51 1.78 18.46 6.45
CA ILE A 51 2.72 18.88 5.40
C ILE A 51 2.11 19.97 4.52
N SER A 52 2.96 20.81 3.92
CA SER A 52 2.49 21.85 3.00
C SER A 52 1.94 21.26 1.70
N VAL A 53 1.03 21.97 1.04
CA VAL A 53 0.50 21.59 -0.28
C VAL A 53 1.62 21.41 -1.30
N TRP A 54 2.63 22.29 -1.28
CA TRP A 54 3.76 22.22 -2.23
C TRP A 54 4.60 20.97 -2.01
N GLN A 55 4.90 20.64 -0.75
CA GLN A 55 5.58 19.39 -0.40
C GLN A 55 4.75 18.17 -0.79
N GLY A 56 3.43 18.19 -0.56
CA GLY A 56 2.52 17.14 -0.98
C GLY A 56 2.56 16.88 -2.49
N LEU A 57 2.58 17.94 -3.31
CA LEU A 57 2.69 17.83 -4.77
C LEU A 57 4.02 17.22 -5.21
N LEU A 58 5.15 17.63 -4.62
CA LEU A 58 6.44 17.00 -4.92
C LEU A 58 6.47 15.52 -4.55
N ASN A 59 5.96 15.20 -3.36
CA ASN A 59 5.93 13.83 -2.88
C ASN A 59 5.04 12.98 -3.78
N PHE A 60 3.91 13.50 -4.27
CA PHE A 60 3.10 12.85 -5.27
C PHE A 60 3.92 12.52 -6.52
N VAL A 61 4.58 13.49 -7.14
CA VAL A 61 5.39 13.27 -8.35
C VAL A 61 6.51 12.24 -8.10
N ALA A 62 7.24 12.38 -6.99
CA ALA A 62 8.30 11.46 -6.62
C ALA A 62 7.81 10.02 -6.43
N GLN A 63 6.65 9.86 -5.79
CA GLN A 63 6.00 8.56 -5.59
C GLN A 63 5.59 7.93 -6.92
N MET A 64 4.99 8.69 -7.84
CA MET A 64 4.60 8.19 -9.16
C MET A 64 5.80 7.75 -10.00
N LEU A 65 6.89 8.53 -9.99
CA LEU A 65 8.12 8.14 -10.68
C LEU A 65 8.77 6.90 -10.04
N GLY A 66 8.77 6.82 -8.71
CA GLY A 66 9.30 5.70 -7.96
C GLY A 66 8.57 4.39 -8.26
N THR A 67 7.24 4.40 -8.35
CA THR A 67 6.46 3.17 -8.65
C THR A 67 6.72 2.68 -10.06
N VAL A 68 6.80 3.57 -11.06
CA VAL A 68 7.11 3.19 -12.44
C VAL A 68 8.51 2.57 -12.52
N LEU A 69 9.49 3.17 -11.83
CA LEU A 69 10.83 2.60 -11.76
C LEU A 69 10.81 1.22 -11.07
N GLY A 70 10.06 1.07 -9.98
CA GLY A 70 9.89 -0.20 -9.29
C GLY A 70 9.29 -1.29 -10.19
N ALA A 71 8.25 -0.96 -10.96
CA ALA A 71 7.63 -1.85 -11.93
C ALA A 71 8.59 -2.24 -13.05
N VAL A 72 9.39 -1.30 -13.58
CA VAL A 72 10.43 -1.59 -14.57
C VAL A 72 11.53 -2.50 -13.98
N ILE A 73 11.92 -2.31 -12.73
CA ILE A 73 12.88 -3.21 -12.08
C ILE A 73 12.27 -4.62 -11.95
N LEU A 74 10.99 -4.72 -11.60
CA LEU A 74 10.30 -5.99 -11.48
C LEU A 74 10.21 -6.75 -12.82
N THR A 75 9.90 -6.05 -13.93
CA THR A 75 9.87 -6.66 -15.27
C THR A 75 11.24 -7.20 -15.69
N LEU A 76 12.32 -6.53 -15.29
CA LEU A 76 13.69 -6.99 -15.56
C LEU A 76 14.11 -8.17 -14.67
N MET A 77 13.59 -8.23 -13.44
CA MET A 77 13.94 -9.27 -12.47
C MET A 77 13.12 -10.55 -12.62
N TYR A 78 11.88 -10.44 -13.10
CA TYR A 78 10.89 -11.51 -13.02
C TYR A 78 10.33 -11.86 -14.41
N PRO A 79 10.68 -13.03 -14.98
CA PRO A 79 10.21 -13.43 -16.29
C PRO A 79 8.68 -13.57 -16.34
N GLU A 80 8.07 -13.10 -17.44
CA GLU A 80 6.61 -13.09 -17.64
C GLU A 80 6.01 -14.51 -17.59
N GLU A 81 6.73 -15.53 -18.08
CA GLU A 81 6.25 -16.91 -18.08
C GLU A 81 6.15 -17.52 -16.68
N LYS A 82 6.76 -16.85 -15.68
CA LYS A 82 6.67 -17.22 -14.26
C LYS A 82 5.64 -16.38 -13.53
N ASP A 83 4.96 -15.43 -14.17
CA ASP A 83 3.95 -14.62 -13.52
C ASP A 83 2.58 -15.31 -13.52
N CYS A 84 2.10 -15.66 -12.33
CA CYS A 84 0.75 -16.20 -12.16
C CYS A 84 -0.34 -15.15 -12.02
N THR A 85 0.04 -13.90 -11.77
CA THR A 85 -0.92 -12.80 -11.66
C THR A 85 -1.34 -12.30 -13.04
N GLN A 86 -0.58 -12.64 -14.08
CA GLN A 86 -0.81 -12.22 -15.48
C GLN A 86 -0.79 -10.68 -15.64
N GLY A 87 -0.05 -9.99 -14.78
CA GLY A 87 -0.06 -8.54 -14.66
C GLY A 87 0.96 -7.99 -13.65
N LEU A 88 1.97 -8.77 -13.27
CA LEU A 88 3.02 -8.43 -12.30
C LEU A 88 2.49 -7.90 -10.95
N GLY A 89 1.34 -8.43 -10.52
CA GLY A 89 0.67 -8.03 -9.30
C GLY A 89 -0.13 -6.73 -9.43
N SER A 90 -0.48 -6.29 -10.64
CA SER A 90 -1.40 -5.18 -10.87
C SER A 90 -2.78 -5.45 -10.24
N ASN A 91 -3.44 -4.40 -9.78
CA ASN A 91 -4.79 -4.49 -9.24
C ASN A 91 -5.83 -4.67 -10.35
N GLY A 92 -6.90 -5.40 -10.05
CA GLY A 92 -8.01 -5.64 -10.95
C GLY A 92 -9.13 -6.36 -10.23
N VAL A 93 -10.39 -5.95 -10.49
CA VAL A 93 -11.55 -6.55 -9.83
C VAL A 93 -11.62 -8.05 -10.15
N GLY A 94 -11.64 -8.87 -9.09
CA GLY A 94 -11.67 -10.31 -9.17
C GLY A 94 -12.97 -10.84 -9.77
N GLU A 95 -12.91 -12.05 -10.32
CA GLU A 95 -14.08 -12.72 -10.88
C GLU A 95 -15.20 -12.87 -9.84
N GLY A 96 -16.42 -12.47 -10.19
CA GLY A 96 -17.58 -12.53 -9.28
C GLY A 96 -17.74 -11.32 -8.37
N TRP A 97 -16.81 -10.36 -8.37
CA TRP A 97 -16.94 -9.10 -7.65
C TRP A 97 -17.37 -7.95 -8.57
N SER A 98 -18.07 -6.96 -8.01
CA SER A 98 -18.41 -5.73 -8.72
C SER A 98 -17.44 -4.61 -8.41
N TYR A 99 -17.36 -3.60 -9.30
CA TYR A 99 -16.65 -2.35 -9.02
C TYR A 99 -17.13 -1.66 -7.74
N GLY A 100 -18.40 -1.82 -7.36
CA GLY A 100 -18.94 -1.29 -6.12
C GLY A 100 -18.37 -1.99 -4.88
N ASN A 101 -18.15 -3.31 -4.94
CA ASN A 101 -17.51 -4.05 -3.85
C ASN A 101 -16.05 -3.61 -3.67
N ALA A 102 -15.29 -3.54 -4.77
CA ALA A 102 -13.92 -3.06 -4.77
C ALA A 102 -13.83 -1.63 -4.21
N PHE A 103 -14.67 -0.71 -4.71
CA PHE A 103 -14.69 0.69 -4.25
C PHE A 103 -14.92 0.82 -2.73
N VAL A 104 -15.92 0.12 -2.18
CA VAL A 104 -16.19 0.18 -0.73
C VAL A 104 -15.04 -0.41 0.06
N GLY A 105 -14.49 -1.54 -0.37
CA GLY A 105 -13.34 -2.16 0.27
C GLY A 105 -12.11 -1.25 0.28
N GLU A 106 -11.75 -0.72 -0.88
CA GLU A 106 -10.64 0.22 -1.07
C GLU A 106 -10.81 1.48 -0.24
N PHE A 107 -12.00 2.07 -0.23
CA PHE A 107 -12.30 3.24 0.58
C PHE A 107 -12.09 2.96 2.07
N MET A 108 -12.63 1.85 2.58
CA MET A 108 -12.56 1.49 4.00
C MET A 108 -11.14 1.14 4.45
N MET A 109 -10.39 0.38 3.65
CA MET A 109 -9.02 0.00 3.99
C MET A 109 -8.02 1.14 3.79
N THR A 110 -8.24 2.00 2.79
CA THR A 110 -7.47 3.25 2.66
C THR A 110 -7.75 4.17 3.84
N PHE A 111 -9.01 4.29 4.29
CA PHE A 111 -9.36 5.02 5.51
C PHE A 111 -8.63 4.43 6.73
N LEU A 112 -8.65 3.12 6.93
CA LEU A 112 -7.95 2.47 8.03
C LEU A 112 -6.45 2.80 8.02
N LEU A 113 -5.82 2.73 6.84
CA LEU A 113 -4.40 3.06 6.66
C LEU A 113 -4.12 4.53 7.00
N VAL A 114 -4.84 5.47 6.38
CA VAL A 114 -4.64 6.91 6.61
C VAL A 114 -4.93 7.27 8.06
N PHE A 115 -6.02 6.75 8.64
CA PHE A 115 -6.36 6.95 10.04
C PHE A 115 -5.25 6.43 10.97
N THR A 116 -4.72 5.24 10.69
CA THR A 116 -3.58 4.67 11.45
C THR A 116 -2.36 5.57 11.36
N VAL A 117 -2.02 6.09 10.17
CA VAL A 117 -0.91 7.03 10.02
C VAL A 117 -1.15 8.30 10.86
N LEU A 118 -2.32 8.90 10.75
CA LEU A 118 -2.66 10.13 11.48
C LEU A 118 -2.63 9.92 13.00
N GLN A 119 -3.18 8.81 13.48
CA GLN A 119 -3.25 8.55 14.92
C GLN A 119 -1.94 8.07 15.52
N THR A 120 -1.08 7.39 14.77
CA THR A 120 0.13 6.80 15.34
C THR A 120 1.39 7.59 15.06
N ALA A 121 1.47 8.26 13.90
CA ALA A 121 2.67 8.99 13.47
C ALA A 121 2.53 10.52 13.57
N VAL A 122 1.32 11.06 13.57
CA VAL A 122 1.07 12.52 13.57
C VAL A 122 0.53 13.01 14.90
N ASN A 123 -0.39 12.27 15.52
CA ASN A 123 -0.98 12.63 16.80
C ASN A 123 0.08 12.60 17.93
N SER A 124 0.36 13.76 18.53
CA SER A 124 1.31 13.90 19.65
C SER A 124 0.88 13.17 20.92
N ASP A 125 -0.42 12.90 21.07
CA ASP A 125 -0.99 12.27 22.26
C ASP A 125 -0.96 10.74 22.17
N PHE A 126 -0.45 10.18 21.08
CA PHE A 126 -0.34 8.74 20.92
C PHE A 126 0.67 8.16 21.91
N ALA A 127 0.21 7.20 22.73
CA ALA A 127 0.99 6.67 23.84
C ALA A 127 2.24 5.87 23.43
N ALA A 128 2.33 5.39 22.18
CA ALA A 128 3.45 4.54 21.73
C ALA A 128 4.03 4.93 20.36
N PRO A 129 4.60 6.15 20.18
CA PRO A 129 5.05 6.64 18.87
C PRO A 129 6.11 5.76 18.19
N SER A 130 6.93 5.04 18.98
CA SER A 130 7.91 4.07 18.46
C SER A 130 7.28 2.89 17.70
N MET A 131 5.98 2.65 17.91
CA MET A 131 5.23 1.59 17.24
C MET A 131 4.44 2.06 16.01
N ALA A 132 4.53 3.34 15.65
CA ALA A 132 3.79 3.89 14.52
C ALA A 132 4.08 3.14 13.21
N CYS A 133 5.35 2.93 12.87
CA CYS A 133 5.74 2.24 11.63
C CYS A 133 5.22 0.79 11.58
N PHE A 134 5.25 0.08 12.71
CA PHE A 134 4.69 -1.26 12.80
C PHE A 134 3.16 -1.27 12.67
N ALA A 135 2.47 -0.35 13.35
CA ALA A 135 1.02 -0.21 13.25
C ALA A 135 0.56 0.10 11.81
N ILE A 136 1.29 0.96 11.10
CA ILE A 136 1.03 1.27 9.69
C ILE A 136 1.20 0.01 8.81
N GLY A 137 2.27 -0.77 9.03
CA GLY A 137 2.44 -2.05 8.35
C GLY A 137 1.33 -3.05 8.65
N LEU A 138 0.82 -3.10 9.89
CA LEU A 138 -0.33 -3.93 10.24
C LEU A 138 -1.61 -3.47 9.54
N ALA A 139 -1.84 -2.17 9.38
CA ALA A 139 -2.99 -1.67 8.63
C ALA A 139 -2.92 -2.11 7.16
N VAL A 140 -1.73 -2.09 6.55
CA VAL A 140 -1.50 -2.60 5.19
C VAL A 140 -1.73 -4.11 5.10
N PHE A 141 -1.24 -4.87 6.09
CA PHE A 141 -1.48 -6.31 6.20
C PHE A 141 -2.97 -6.64 6.27
N LEU A 142 -3.74 -5.90 7.09
CA LEU A 142 -5.19 -6.09 7.23
C LEU A 142 -5.92 -5.75 5.92
N GLY A 143 -5.53 -4.67 5.26
CA GLY A 143 -6.06 -4.30 3.95
C GLY A 143 -5.88 -5.40 2.93
N HIS A 144 -4.65 -5.93 2.81
CA HIS A 144 -4.35 -7.03 1.88
C HIS A 144 -5.08 -8.33 2.25
N SER A 145 -5.20 -8.63 3.55
CA SER A 145 -5.89 -9.85 4.01
C SER A 145 -7.36 -9.88 3.60
N LEU A 146 -7.97 -8.70 3.44
CA LEU A 146 -9.36 -8.55 3.03
C LEU A 146 -9.52 -8.36 1.50
N LEU A 147 -8.71 -7.48 0.89
CA LEU A 147 -8.95 -6.98 -0.46
C LEU A 147 -8.28 -7.79 -1.56
N ILE A 148 -7.29 -8.64 -1.24
CA ILE A 148 -6.63 -9.46 -2.26
C ILE A 148 -7.64 -10.26 -3.12
N PRO A 149 -8.64 -10.96 -2.57
CA PRO A 149 -9.63 -11.68 -3.38
C PRO A 149 -10.63 -10.78 -4.12
N ILE A 150 -10.76 -9.51 -3.73
CA ILE A 150 -11.75 -8.58 -4.28
C ILE A 150 -11.18 -7.83 -5.48
N ASP A 151 -9.98 -7.24 -5.35
CA ASP A 151 -9.35 -6.45 -6.40
C ASP A 151 -7.80 -6.47 -6.39
N GLY A 152 -7.21 -7.39 -5.62
CA GLY A 152 -5.76 -7.48 -5.44
C GLY A 152 -5.19 -6.48 -4.43
N CYS A 153 -6.02 -5.67 -3.76
CA CYS A 153 -5.64 -4.66 -2.76
C CYS A 153 -4.69 -3.58 -3.30
N SER A 154 -5.24 -2.40 -3.59
CA SER A 154 -4.48 -1.18 -3.88
C SER A 154 -4.10 -0.48 -2.58
N ILE A 155 -5.09 0.06 -1.87
CA ILE A 155 -5.01 1.00 -0.72
C ILE A 155 -4.06 2.19 -0.93
N ASN A 156 -3.58 2.36 -2.16
CA ASN A 156 -2.47 3.23 -2.52
C ASN A 156 -2.52 3.52 -4.03
N PRO A 157 -3.02 4.70 -4.43
CA PRO A 157 -3.07 5.11 -5.83
C PRO A 157 -1.71 5.06 -6.54
N THR A 158 -0.61 5.28 -5.80
CA THR A 158 0.75 5.17 -6.33
C THR A 158 1.04 3.75 -6.79
N ARG A 159 0.76 2.76 -5.93
CA ARG A 159 1.04 1.34 -6.20
C ARG A 159 0.20 0.75 -7.34
N SER A 160 -0.96 1.32 -7.61
CA SER A 160 -1.79 0.87 -8.75
C SER A 160 -1.41 1.54 -10.06
N PHE A 161 -0.62 2.62 -10.03
CA PHE A 161 -0.27 3.36 -11.24
C PHE A 161 0.91 2.76 -12.00
N GLY A 162 1.96 2.36 -11.29
CA GLY A 162 3.18 1.77 -11.87
C GLY A 162 3.26 0.32 -11.47
#